data_AF-A0A2D9TE88-F1
#
_entry.id   AF-A0A2D9TE88-F1
#
_cell.length_a   1.000
_cell.length_b   1.000
_cell.length_c   1.000
_cell.angle_alpha   90.00
_cell.angle_beta   90.00
_cell.angle_gamma   90.00
#
_symmetry.space_group_name_H-M   'P 1'
#
loop_
_entity.id
_entity.type
_entity.pdbx_description
1 polymer ?
#
loop_
_entity_poly.entity_id
_entity_poly.type
_entity_poly.pdbx_seq_one_letter_code
_entity_poly.pdbx_strand_id
1 'polypeptide(L)'
;MELLSTRQVAAMRAAGAVAAQTLQRVGRALRPGMTGAAIDALVRADTAERGARCAQLGYHGFPGAVCVSIDDVACHGIPGPQVLAEGQLVS
;
A
#
# COMPACT_ATOMS: atom_id res chain seq x y z
N MET A 1 5.84 20.26 -14.94
CA MET A 1 5.90 19.00 -15.70
C MET A 1 7.37 18.69 -15.97
N GLU A 2 7.85 17.53 -15.53
CA GLU A 2 9.24 17.09 -15.73
C GLU A 2 9.30 16.10 -16.90
N LEU A 3 10.29 16.23 -17.78
CA LEU A 3 10.57 15.27 -18.85
C LEU A 3 11.64 14.29 -18.38
N LEU A 4 11.26 13.02 -18.24
CA LEU A 4 12.15 11.98 -17.73
C LEU A 4 13.13 11.50 -18.81
N SER A 5 14.39 11.34 -18.43
CA SER A 5 15.39 10.62 -19.24
C SER A 5 15.02 9.14 -19.41
N THR A 6 15.58 8.47 -20.42
CA THR A 6 15.39 7.02 -20.63
C THR A 6 15.74 6.20 -19.38
N ARG A 7 16.77 6.60 -18.64
CA ARG A 7 17.17 5.97 -17.38
C ARG A 7 16.12 6.15 -16.29
N GLN A 8 15.59 7.36 -16.12
CA GLN A 8 14.51 7.63 -15.15
C GLN A 8 13.24 6.85 -15.50
N VAL A 9 12.87 6.78 -16.78
CA VAL A 9 11.73 5.98 -17.24
C VAL A 9 11.93 4.49 -16.91
N ALA A 10 13.12 3.94 -17.15
CA ALA A 10 13.42 2.56 -16.79
C ALA A 10 13.31 2.31 -15.27
N ALA A 11 13.81 3.24 -14.45
CA ALA A 11 13.68 3.17 -13.00
C ALA A 11 12.22 3.24 -12.52
N MET A 12 11.41 4.13 -13.12
CA MET A 12 9.97 4.23 -12.83
C MET A 12 9.22 2.95 -13.20
N ARG A 13 9.55 2.32 -14.33
CA ARG A 13 8.96 1.01 -14.71
C ARG A 13 9.27 -0.07 -13.68
N ALA A 14 10.51 -0.15 -13.20
CA ALA A 14 10.89 -1.12 -12.18
C ALA A 14 10.15 -0.89 -10.85
N ALA A 15 10.12 0.35 -10.36
CA ALA A 15 9.41 0.71 -9.14
C ALA A 15 7.89 0.46 -9.26
N GLY A 16 7.29 0.84 -10.39
CA GLY A 16 5.87 0.60 -10.67
C GLY A 16 5.51 -0.88 -10.74
N ALA A 17 6.38 -1.72 -11.31
CA ALA A 17 6.18 -3.16 -11.33
C ALA A 17 6.17 -3.77 -9.91
N VAL A 18 7.09 -3.34 -9.05
CA VAL A 18 7.11 -3.76 -7.64
C VAL A 18 5.83 -3.34 -6.93
N ALA A 19 5.42 -2.06 -7.05
CA ALA A 19 4.20 -1.57 -6.43
C ALA A 19 2.94 -2.33 -6.89
N ALA A 20 2.83 -2.61 -8.20
CA ALA A 20 1.71 -3.38 -8.75
C ALA A 20 1.69 -4.82 -8.24
N GLN A 21 2.85 -5.47 -8.12
CA GLN A 21 2.94 -6.82 -7.58
C GLN A 21 2.58 -6.87 -6.09
N THR A 22 3.01 -5.86 -5.31
CA THR A 22 2.62 -5.72 -3.90
C THR A 22 1.10 -5.58 -3.77
N LEU A 23 0.50 -4.67 -4.54
CA LEU A 23 -0.95 -4.48 -4.55
C LEU A 23 -1.70 -5.78 -4.88
N GLN A 24 -1.25 -6.52 -5.91
CA GLN A 24 -1.88 -7.77 -6.31
C GLN A 24 -1.78 -8.86 -5.24
N ARG A 25 -0.60 -9.04 -4.62
CA ARG A 25 -0.41 -10.04 -3.56
C ARG A 25 -1.25 -9.71 -2.33
N VAL A 26 -1.19 -8.46 -1.88
CA VAL A 26 -1.93 -7.98 -0.70
C VAL A 26 -3.42 -8.10 -0.94
N GLY A 27 -3.91 -7.63 -2.09
CA GLY A 27 -5.32 -7.72 -2.47
C GLY A 27 -5.86 -9.16 -2.47
N ARG A 28 -5.06 -10.15 -2.89
CA ARG A 28 -5.44 -11.57 -2.84
C ARG A 28 -5.49 -12.15 -1.42
N ALA A 29 -4.79 -11.55 -0.47
CA ALA A 29 -4.73 -12.01 0.91
C ALA A 29 -5.82 -11.37 1.79
N LEU A 30 -6.40 -10.24 1.34
CA LEU A 30 -7.47 -9.55 2.04
C LEU A 30 -8.68 -10.46 2.22
N ARG A 31 -9.23 -10.41 3.43
CA ARG A 31 -10.42 -11.15 3.83
C ARG A 31 -11.08 -10.45 5.03
N PRO A 32 -12.38 -10.66 5.25
CA PRO A 32 -13.04 -10.21 6.48
C PRO A 32 -12.29 -10.66 7.73
N GLY A 33 -12.29 -9.81 8.76
CA GLY A 33 -11.61 -10.06 10.02
C GLY A 33 -10.18 -9.52 10.09
N MET A 34 -9.61 -9.00 9.00
CA MET A 34 -8.31 -8.34 9.02
C MET A 34 -8.41 -6.91 9.56
N THR A 35 -7.51 -6.51 10.45
CA THR A 35 -7.39 -5.10 10.85
C THR A 35 -6.61 -4.29 9.82
N GLY A 36 -6.83 -2.97 9.76
CA GLY A 36 -5.99 -2.08 8.96
C GLY A 36 -4.50 -2.21 9.30
N ALA A 37 -4.16 -2.42 10.57
CA ALA A 37 -2.79 -2.71 11.01
C ALA A 37 -2.23 -4.03 10.45
N ALA A 38 -3.06 -5.08 10.33
CA ALA A 38 -2.63 -6.35 9.71
C ALA A 38 -2.40 -6.18 8.20
N ILE A 39 -3.22 -5.38 7.53
CA ILE A 39 -3.04 -5.04 6.11
C ILE A 39 -1.73 -4.25 5.92
N ASP A 40 -1.46 -3.25 6.77
CA ASP A 40 -0.21 -2.49 6.77
C ASP A 40 1.03 -3.39 6.95
N ALA A 41 0.97 -4.30 7.92
CA ALA A 41 2.06 -5.25 8.17
C ALA A 41 2.33 -6.15 6.94
N LEU A 42 1.28 -6.58 6.24
CA LEU A 42 1.41 -7.38 5.02
C LEU A 42 2.09 -6.58 3.90
N VAL A 43 1.71 -5.31 3.69
CA VAL A 43 2.34 -4.43 2.71
C VAL A 43 3.81 -4.18 3.05
N ARG A 44 4.13 -3.93 4.32
CA ARG A 44 5.52 -3.76 4.78
C ARG A 44 6.37 -4.99 4.47
N ALA A 45 5.86 -6.18 4.80
CA ALA A 45 6.57 -7.43 4.60
C ALA A 45 6.83 -7.70 3.11
N ASP A 46 5.81 -7.60 2.26
CA ASP A 46 5.96 -7.83 0.82
C ASP A 46 6.87 -6.78 0.16
N THR A 47 6.75 -5.50 0.55
CA THR A 47 7.61 -4.43 0.03
C THR A 47 9.09 -4.70 0.38
N ALA A 48 9.36 -5.13 1.63
CA ALA A 48 10.70 -5.47 2.08
C ALA A 48 11.26 -6.72 1.38
N GLU A 49 10.43 -7.76 1.18
CA GLU A 49 10.81 -8.99 0.46
C GLU A 49 11.26 -8.69 -0.98
N ARG A 50 10.70 -7.66 -1.61
CA ARG A 50 11.08 -7.19 -2.95
C ARG A 50 12.28 -6.25 -2.97
N GLY A 51 12.90 -5.98 -1.82
CA GLY A 51 14.02 -5.04 -1.70
C GLY A 51 13.64 -3.57 -1.91
N ALA A 52 12.36 -3.23 -1.71
CA ALA A 52 11.85 -1.86 -1.87
C ALA A 52 11.60 -1.19 -0.52
N ARG A 53 11.27 0.11 -0.57
CA ARG A 53 10.93 0.93 0.60
C ARG A 53 9.49 1.42 0.49
N CYS A 54 8.75 1.38 1.60
CA CYS A 54 7.42 1.95 1.68
C CYS A 54 7.51 3.49 1.61
N ALA A 55 7.02 4.08 0.53
CA ALA A 55 7.16 5.51 0.27
C ALA A 55 6.38 6.39 1.26
N GLN A 56 5.25 5.90 1.77
CA GLN A 56 4.35 6.66 2.66
C GLN A 56 4.84 6.68 4.11
N LEU A 57 5.68 5.71 4.50
CA LEU A 57 6.12 5.57 5.89
C LEU A 57 7.00 6.75 6.31
N GLY A 58 6.46 7.57 7.23
CA GLY A 58 7.09 8.79 7.72
C GLY A 58 6.89 10.02 6.82
N TYR A 59 6.22 9.87 5.67
CA TYR A 59 5.96 10.99 4.75
C TYR A 59 5.02 12.01 5.42
N HIS A 60 5.51 13.22 5.69
CA HIS A 60 4.81 14.23 6.49
C HIS A 60 4.21 13.68 7.81
N GLY A 61 4.89 12.71 8.43
CA GLY A 61 4.43 12.09 9.68
C GLY A 61 3.38 10.98 9.51
N PHE A 62 3.05 10.56 8.28
CA PHE A 62 2.15 9.44 8.05
C PHE A 62 2.71 8.14 8.67
N PRO A 63 1.94 7.43 9.52
CA PRO A 63 2.50 6.36 10.36
C PRO A 63 2.54 4.98 9.67
N GLY A 64 1.75 4.80 8.60
CA GLY A 64 1.61 3.56 7.85
C GLY A 64 2.59 3.43 6.68
N ALA A 65 2.79 2.20 6.23
CA ALA A 65 3.38 1.89 4.94
C ALA A 65 2.37 1.96 3.78
N VAL A 66 1.08 1.79 4.10
CA VAL A 66 -0.03 1.90 3.16
C VAL A 66 -1.18 2.71 3.79
N CYS A 67 -2.00 3.34 2.96
CA CYS A 67 -3.33 3.79 3.40
C CYS A 67 -4.31 2.61 3.40
N VAL A 68 -5.25 2.59 4.33
CA VAL A 68 -6.35 1.62 4.35
C VAL A 68 -7.65 2.40 4.52
N SER A 69 -8.39 2.59 3.43
CA SER A 69 -9.57 3.45 3.41
C SER A 69 -10.81 2.59 3.17
N ILE A 70 -11.60 2.38 4.23
CA ILE A 70 -12.78 1.51 4.25
C ILE A 70 -14.04 2.36 4.05
N ASP A 71 -14.93 1.93 3.14
CA ASP A 71 -16.23 2.53 2.82
C ASP A 71 -16.21 4.05 2.59
N ASP A 72 -16.62 4.84 3.59
CA ASP A 72 -16.79 6.30 3.51
C ASP A 72 -15.48 7.09 3.66
N VAL A 73 -14.38 6.41 3.99
CA VAL A 73 -13.05 7.01 4.01
C VAL A 73 -12.58 7.28 2.58
N ALA A 74 -12.63 8.54 2.16
CA ALA A 74 -12.33 8.92 0.77
C ALA A 74 -10.89 8.59 0.35
N CYS A 75 -9.89 8.86 1.20
CA CYS A 75 -8.49 8.53 0.97
C CYS A 75 -7.69 8.70 2.27
N HIS A 76 -6.42 8.26 2.25
CA HIS A 76 -5.46 8.44 3.35
C HIS A 76 -5.92 7.86 4.70
N GLY A 77 -6.77 6.82 4.69
CA GLY A 77 -7.14 6.11 5.91
C GLY A 77 -5.91 5.58 6.64
N ILE A 78 -5.78 5.92 7.91
CA ILE A 78 -4.64 5.49 8.74
C ILE A 78 -4.87 4.02 9.14
N PRO A 79 -3.96 3.10 8.79
CA PRO A 79 -4.09 1.72 9.22
C PRO A 79 -4.08 1.62 10.74
N GLY A 80 -5.07 0.93 11.31
CA GLY A 80 -5.27 0.86 12.75
C GLY A 80 -6.07 -0.36 13.18
N PRO A 81 -6.75 -0.30 14.35
CA PRO A 81 -7.48 -1.43 14.90
C PRO A 81 -8.81 -1.73 14.17
N GLN A 82 -9.26 -0.87 13.26
CA GLN A 82 -10.49 -1.10 12.49
C GLN A 82 -10.39 -2.40 11.70
N VAL A 83 -11.42 -3.25 11.83
CA VAL A 83 -11.52 -4.55 11.18
C VAL A 83 -12.32 -4.41 9.89
N LEU A 84 -11.79 -4.94 8.79
CA LEU A 84 -12.50 -5.12 7.53
C LEU A 84 -13.60 -6.17 7.71
N ALA A 85 -14.86 -5.80 7.48
CA ALA A 85 -16.00 -6.70 7.53
C ALA A 85 -16.41 -7.20 6.13
N GLU A 86 -17.17 -8.29 6.11
CA GLU A 86 -17.79 -8.80 4.88
C GLU A 86 -18.69 -7.74 4.25
N GLY A 87 -18.62 -7.59 2.93
CA GLY A 87 -19.39 -6.61 2.17
C GLY A 87 -18.83 -5.18 2.16
N GLN A 88 -17.81 -4.86 2.98
CA GLN A 88 -17.17 -3.55 2.95
C GLN A 88 -16.20 -3.41 1.78
N LEU A 89 -16.12 -2.19 1.25
CA LEU A 89 -15.13 -1.83 0.24
C LEU A 89 -13.89 -1.24 0.91
N VAL A 90 -12.72 -1.56 0.35
CA VAL A 90 -11.44 -1.03 0.85
C VAL A 90 -10.54 -0.65 -0.32
N SER A 91 -9.87 0.49 -0.16
CA SER A 91 -8.84 1.00 -1.08
C SER A 91 -7.53 1.31 -0.37
#